data_AF-A0A8H3CY40-F1
#
_entry.id   AF-A0A8H3CY40-F1
#
_cell.length_a   1.000
_cell.length_b   1.000
_cell.length_c   1.000
_cell.angle_alpha   90.00
_cell.angle_beta   90.00
_cell.angle_gamma   90.00
#
_symmetry.space_group_name_H-M   'P 1'
#
loop_
_entity.id
_entity.type
_entity.pdbx_description
1 polymer ?
#
loop_
_entity_poly.entity_id
_entity_poly.type
_entity_poly.pdbx_seq_one_letter_code
_entity_poly.pdbx_strand_id
1 'polypeptide(L)'
;MPQVKIGNTLIAESDQTIVVEGNHYFPPDSIKKAHFKDSNTHTTCPWKGVASYYDVEVDGQTISDAAWYYPETKEKAENIKNYVAFYKTKVNIS
;
A
#
# COMPACT_ATOMS: atom_id res chain seq x y z
N MET A 1 -11.23 12.56 -1.95
CA MET A 1 -10.89 11.21 -1.46
C MET A 1 -9.48 10.91 -1.92
N PRO A 2 -8.60 10.34 -1.07
CA PRO A 2 -7.26 9.93 -1.47
C PRO A 2 -7.26 9.06 -2.73
N GLN A 3 -6.39 9.41 -3.69
CA GLN A 3 -6.12 8.63 -4.89
C GLN A 3 -4.63 8.33 -4.99
N VAL A 4 -4.30 7.18 -5.58
CA VAL A 4 -2.93 6.79 -5.89
C VAL A 4 -2.81 6.51 -7.39
N LYS A 5 -1.85 7.19 -8.03
CA LYS A 5 -1.61 7.11 -9.48
C LYS A 5 -0.14 6.86 -9.80
N ILE A 6 0.10 6.14 -10.89
CA ILE A 6 1.40 6.07 -11.57
C ILE A 6 1.16 6.59 -12.98
N GLY A 7 1.80 7.72 -13.34
CA GLY A 7 1.44 8.46 -14.54
C GLY A 7 -0.05 8.83 -14.52
N ASN A 8 -0.79 8.37 -15.53
CA ASN A 8 -2.24 8.58 -15.64
C ASN A 8 -3.07 7.40 -15.11
N THR A 9 -2.43 6.31 -14.68
CA THR A 9 -3.10 5.09 -14.26
C THR A 9 -3.44 5.15 -12.78
N LEU A 10 -4.73 5.18 -12.47
CA LEU A 10 -5.25 5.10 -11.10
C LEU A 10 -5.15 3.67 -10.59
N ILE A 11 -4.42 3.44 -9.51
CA ILE A 11 -4.16 2.11 -8.94
C ILE A 11 -4.85 1.88 -7.58
N ALA A 12 -5.28 2.94 -6.89
CA ALA A 12 -6.10 2.85 -5.68
C ALA A 12 -6.86 4.16 -5.45
N GLU A 13 -8.06 4.08 -4.86
CA GLU A 13 -8.79 5.25 -4.34
C GLU A 13 -9.76 4.84 -3.25
N SER A 14 -9.89 5.66 -2.20
CA SER A 14 -10.86 5.40 -1.13
C SER A 14 -11.08 6.64 -0.28
N ASP A 15 -12.29 6.82 0.25
CA ASP A 15 -12.57 7.77 1.33
C ASP A 15 -12.46 7.14 2.73
N GLN A 16 -12.35 5.81 2.82
CA GLN A 16 -12.25 5.02 4.06
C GLN A 16 -10.80 4.73 4.46
N THR A 17 -9.85 5.58 4.05
CA THR A 17 -8.45 5.37 4.43
C THR A 17 -8.23 5.66 5.90
N ILE A 18 -7.30 4.93 6.52
CA ILE A 18 -6.81 5.22 7.87
C ILE A 18 -5.46 5.91 7.76
N VAL A 19 -5.26 7.01 8.49
CA VAL A 19 -3.97 7.73 8.47
C VAL A 19 -3.14 7.35 9.68
N VAL A 20 -1.95 6.80 9.43
CA VAL A 20 -0.96 6.46 10.46
C VAL A 20 0.40 6.99 10.04
N GLU A 21 1.04 7.78 10.91
CA GLU A 21 2.35 8.41 10.64
C GLU A 21 2.39 9.18 9.30
N GLY A 22 1.29 9.85 8.95
CA GLY A 22 1.17 10.64 7.71
C GLY A 22 1.03 9.83 6.43
N ASN A 23 0.81 8.51 6.53
CA ASN A 23 0.53 7.63 5.39
C ASN A 23 -0.94 7.22 5.39
N HIS A 24 -1.56 7.27 4.20
CA HIS A 24 -2.88 6.69 3.99
C HIS A 24 -2.74 5.17 3.81
N TYR A 25 -3.45 4.45 4.66
CA TYR A 25 -3.68 3.02 4.56
C TYR A 25 -5.04 2.82 3.90
N PHE A 26 -5.04 2.25 2.71
CA PHE A 26 -6.19 1.99 1.87
C PHE A 26 -6.79 0.62 2.21
N PRO A 27 -8.12 0.47 2.32
CA PRO A 27 -8.75 -0.83 2.44
C PRO A 27 -8.30 -1.78 1.31
N PRO A 28 -8.14 -3.09 1.58
CA PRO A 28 -7.60 -4.04 0.60
C PRO A 28 -8.46 -4.18 -0.66
N ASP A 29 -9.76 -3.84 -0.59
CA ASP A 29 -10.68 -3.89 -1.74
C ASP A 29 -10.70 -2.59 -2.54
N SER A 30 -9.99 -1.55 -2.07
CA SER A 30 -9.90 -0.25 -2.73
C SER A 30 -8.66 -0.10 -3.63
N ILE A 31 -7.78 -1.12 -3.63
CA ILE A 31 -6.67 -1.21 -4.59
C ILE A 31 -7.12 -1.98 -5.82
N LYS A 32 -6.62 -1.58 -6.99
CA LYS A 32 -6.86 -2.29 -8.25
C LYS A 32 -5.87 -3.44 -8.39
N LYS A 33 -6.15 -4.56 -7.73
CA LYS A 33 -5.26 -5.75 -7.61
C LYS A 33 -4.64 -6.23 -8.92
N ALA A 34 -5.25 -5.98 -10.08
CA ALA A 34 -4.68 -6.28 -11.39
C ALA A 34 -3.30 -5.64 -11.64
N HIS A 35 -2.98 -4.54 -10.94
CA HIS A 35 -1.69 -3.87 -11.02
C HIS A 35 -0.68 -4.36 -9.97
N PHE A 36 -1.04 -5.28 -9.07
CA PHE A 36 -0.20 -5.61 -7.91
C PHE A 36 0.28 -7.05 -8.00
N LYS A 37 1.57 -7.25 -7.70
CA LYS A 37 2.19 -8.57 -7.53
C LYS A 37 2.90 -8.65 -6.20
N ASP A 38 2.82 -9.80 -5.54
CA ASP A 38 3.53 -10.03 -4.28
C ASP A 38 5.04 -9.89 -4.50
N SER A 39 5.70 -9.14 -3.61
CA SER A 39 7.16 -9.06 -3.51
C SER A 39 7.65 -10.01 -2.41
N ASN A 40 8.87 -10.52 -2.57
CA ASN A 40 9.55 -11.31 -1.53
C ASN A 40 10.14 -10.42 -0.42
N THR A 41 10.06 -9.10 -0.55
CA THR A 41 10.55 -8.15 0.45
C THR A 41 9.66 -8.18 1.69
N HIS A 42 10.30 -8.25 2.87
CA HIS A 42 9.65 -8.08 4.16
C HIS A 42 10.49 -7.21 5.08
N THR A 43 9.83 -6.41 5.91
CA THR A 43 10.50 -5.59 6.94
C THR A 43 9.77 -5.69 8.27
N THR A 44 10.50 -5.55 9.38
CA THR A 44 9.90 -5.64 10.71
C THR A 44 9.79 -4.26 11.35
N CYS A 45 8.58 -3.89 11.74
CA CYS A 45 8.31 -2.72 12.55
C CYS A 45 8.05 -3.15 14.01
N PRO A 46 8.75 -2.57 15.01
CA PRO A 46 8.60 -2.96 16.42
C PRO A 46 7.17 -2.91 16.96
N TRP A 47 6.35 -2.00 16.42
CA TRP A 47 5.00 -1.76 16.93
C TRP A 47 3.88 -2.12 15.95
N LYS A 48 4.15 -2.25 14.64
CA LYS A 48 3.12 -2.63 13.65
C LYS A 48 3.10 -4.12 13.35
N GLY A 49 4.25 -4.79 13.29
CA GLY A 49 4.35 -6.19 12.83
C GLY A 49 5.35 -6.35 11.69
N VAL A 50 5.21 -7.44 10.94
CA VAL A 50 6.00 -7.70 9.73
C VAL A 50 5.25 -7.14 8.52
N ALA A 51 5.87 -6.20 7.81
CA ALA A 51 5.34 -5.67 6.56
C ALA A 51 5.65 -6.63 5.42
N SER A 52 4.69 -6.80 4.51
CA SER A 52 4.85 -7.38 3.19
C SER A 52 4.71 -6.29 2.13
N TYR A 53 5.29 -6.52 0.97
CA TYR A 53 5.38 -5.52 -0.09
C TYR A 53 4.72 -6.01 -1.37
N TYR A 54 4.24 -5.05 -2.17
CA TYR A 54 3.79 -5.27 -3.53
C TYR A 54 4.69 -4.54 -4.51
N ASP A 55 5.05 -5.25 -5.57
CA ASP A 55 5.47 -4.66 -6.83
C ASP A 55 4.22 -4.18 -7.58
N VAL A 56 4.33 -3.03 -8.24
CA VAL A 56 3.22 -2.45 -9.02
C VAL A 56 3.56 -2.41 -10.50
N GLU A 57 2.71 -3.00 -11.32
CA GLU A 57 2.85 -3.08 -12.77
C GLU A 57 1.87 -2.16 -13.49
N VAL A 58 2.42 -1.23 -14.27
CA VAL A 58 1.66 -0.27 -15.08
C VAL A 58 2.36 -0.13 -16.42
N ASP A 59 1.61 -0.24 -17.51
CA ASP A 59 2.09 -0.04 -18.89
C ASP A 59 3.36 -0.85 -19.24
N GLY A 60 3.44 -2.09 -18.74
CA GLY A 60 4.57 -3.00 -18.97
C GLY A 60 5.83 -2.68 -18.15
N GLN A 61 5.77 -1.71 -17.24
CA GLN A 61 6.84 -1.40 -16.29
C GLN A 61 6.48 -1.91 -14.89
N THR A 62 7.47 -2.49 -14.21
CA THR A 62 7.35 -2.93 -12.81
C THR A 62 8.06 -1.93 -11.92
N ILE A 63 7.35 -1.38 -10.94
CA ILE A 63 7.90 -0.57 -9.87
C ILE A 63 7.99 -1.44 -8.62
N SER A 64 9.20 -1.88 -8.31
CA SER A 64 9.41 -2.78 -7.18
C SER A 64 9.10 -2.14 -5.84
N ASP A 65 8.51 -2.88 -4.91
CA ASP A 65 8.18 -2.47 -3.54
C ASP A 65 7.51 -1.08 -3.48
N ALA A 66 6.54 -0.83 -4.34
CA ALA A 66 5.85 0.47 -4.44
C ALA A 66 4.80 0.64 -3.35
N ALA A 67 4.23 -0.46 -2.87
CA ALA A 67 3.25 -0.49 -1.79
C ALA A 67 3.65 -1.49 -0.71
N TRP A 68 3.16 -1.29 0.50
CA TRP A 68 3.34 -2.22 1.62
C TRP A 68 2.05 -2.38 2.41
N TYR A 69 1.95 -3.48 3.14
CA TYR A 69 0.83 -3.81 4.02
C TYR A 69 1.30 -4.71 5.17
N TYR A 70 0.47 -4.84 6.19
CA TYR A 70 0.74 -5.71 7.33
C TYR A 70 -0.27 -6.87 7.31
N PRO A 71 0.10 -8.07 6.81
CA PRO A 71 -0.79 -9.23 6.80
C PRO A 71 -1.13 -9.70 8.21
N GLU A 72 -0.19 -9.53 9.14
CA GLU A 72 -0.38 -9.73 10.58
C GLU A 72 0.12 -8.50 11.32
N THR A 73 -0.66 -8.05 12.30
CA THR A 73 -0.40 -6.83 13.06
C THR A 73 -0.17 -7.13 14.52
N LYS A 74 0.47 -6.19 15.21
CA LYS A 74 0.41 -6.11 16.68
C LYS A 74 -0.84 -5.35 17.08
N GLU A 75 -1.27 -5.54 18.33
CA GLU A 75 -2.51 -4.99 18.88
C GLU A 75 -2.74 -3.49 18.58
N LYS A 76 -1.69 -2.67 18.68
CA LYS A 76 -1.77 -1.21 18.44
C LYS A 76 -1.98 -0.82 16.98
N ALA A 77 -1.83 -1.75 16.04
CA ALA A 77 -1.93 -1.54 14.60
C ALA A 77 -3.02 -2.41 13.95
N GLU A 78 -3.88 -3.09 14.74
CA GLU A 78 -4.95 -3.96 14.21
C GLU A 78 -5.88 -3.26 13.23
N ASN A 79 -6.12 -1.97 13.43
CA ASN A 79 -6.97 -1.17 12.55
C ASN A 79 -6.44 -1.05 11.12
N ILE A 80 -5.14 -1.29 10.87
CA ILE A 80 -4.53 -1.26 9.54
C ILE A 80 -4.14 -2.66 9.03
N LYS A 81 -4.61 -3.74 9.68
CA LYS A 81 -4.36 -5.12 9.22
C LYS A 81 -4.86 -5.28 7.78
N ASN A 82 -3.98 -5.76 6.90
CA ASN A 82 -4.18 -5.89 5.45
C ASN A 82 -4.43 -4.58 4.66
N TYR A 83 -4.42 -3.41 5.31
CA TYR A 83 -4.54 -2.17 4.57
C TYR A 83 -3.22 -1.83 3.88
N VAL A 84 -3.32 -1.22 2.70
CA VAL A 84 -2.18 -0.98 1.80
C VAL A 84 -1.80 0.49 1.82
N ALA A 85 -0.52 0.77 2.08
CA ALA A 85 0.06 2.10 1.98
C ALA A 85 1.12 2.14 0.88
N PHE A 86 1.52 3.34 0.44
CA PHE A 86 2.32 3.55 -0.75
C PHE A 86 3.49 4.50 -0.52
N TYR A 87 4.61 4.25 -1.19
CA TYR A 87 5.77 5.14 -1.12
C TYR A 87 5.56 6.38 -1.98
N LYS A 88 5.45 7.54 -1.33
CA LYS A 88 5.29 8.86 -1.98
C LYS A 88 6.40 9.23 -2.97
N THR A 89 7.55 8.55 -2.90
CA THR A 89 8.67 8.71 -3.85
C THR A 89 8.51 7.89 -5.12
N LYS A 90 7.58 6.92 -5.15
CA LYS A 90 7.35 5.97 -6.25
C LYS A 90 6.00 6.17 -6.93
N VAL A 91 5.03 6.77 -6.24
CA VAL A 91 3.67 7.02 -6.75
C VAL A 91 3.24 8.46 -6.48
N ASN A 92 2.25 8.93 -7.22
CA ASN A 92 1.55 10.18 -6.91
C ASN A 92 0.35 9.87 -5.98
N ILE A 93 0.26 10.60 -4.86
CA ILE A 93 -0.87 10.54 -3.94
C ILE A 93 -1.51 11.93 -3.89
N SER A 94 -2.82 12.02 -4.13
CA SER A 94 -3.59 13.27 -4.18
C SER A 94 -4.89 13.17 -3.41
#